data_AF-A0A7C2HB23-F1
#
_entry.id   AF-A0A7C2HB23-F1
#
_cell.length_a   1.000
_cell.length_b   1.000
_cell.length_c   1.000
_cell.angle_alpha   90.00
_cell.angle_beta   90.00
_cell.angle_gamma   90.00
#
_symmetry.space_group_name_H-M   'P 1'
#
loop_
_entity.id
_entity.type
_entity.pdbx_description
1 polymer ?
#
loop_
_entity_poly.entity_id
_entity_poly.type
_entity_poly.pdbx_seq_one_letter_code
_entity_poly.pdbx_strand_id
1 'polypeptide(L)'
;MNDKGYEAIEWARQNTPAGSVFVSDALYGWWFSGFAERPTLSAVDPQYLTLARELEPAKIAKNLLDTDYLIDNGLIQVREDGGYIGRHNPMFLAKLNWTYFPYPFMHFNNSATEIKYRIGEEVQSLSLTQLSVKEMLVENDAEQMHATITVKKGNDFFNYTQLTTVYKGAQFVNMTVTLESTLDDVCLDWLTFTVHSKGKVIVTLQNKTVGLLDEGVKALAQLIFDESELNLKVVNNENPCILELEYNLKGKSKAQIQLLASAFSVTDSPSTYKNPENTKKSMTDIVLSNLESFQEGKLLKPHQEEKEYGIFVFDYKKAIKDWAISYVVCRDTELIPKFAKDPMFNLAFINDEVAIFGVKRS
;
A
#
# COMPACT_ATOMS: atom_id res chain seq x y z
N MET A 1 -29.93 2.31 -11.74
CA MET A 1 -29.76 3.67 -11.19
C MET A 1 -31.03 4.00 -10.43
N ASN A 2 -30.91 4.46 -9.19
CA ASN A 2 -32.03 4.86 -8.34
C ASN A 2 -32.05 6.40 -8.21
N ASP A 3 -33.02 6.91 -7.45
CA ASP A 3 -33.23 8.35 -7.32
C ASP A 3 -32.04 9.07 -6.69
N LYS A 4 -31.34 8.44 -5.73
CA LYS A 4 -30.19 9.03 -5.03
C LYS A 4 -28.94 9.11 -5.89
N GLY A 5 -28.64 8.06 -6.64
CA GLY A 5 -27.59 8.09 -7.65
C GLY A 5 -27.90 9.10 -8.77
N TYR A 6 -29.15 9.28 -9.15
CA TYR A 6 -29.52 10.28 -10.16
C TYR A 6 -29.44 11.72 -9.63
N GLU A 7 -29.81 11.95 -8.38
CA GLU A 7 -29.69 13.25 -7.69
C GLU A 7 -28.25 13.80 -7.75
N ALA A 8 -27.25 12.97 -7.47
CA ALA A 8 -25.84 13.38 -7.51
C ALA A 8 -25.36 13.74 -8.93
N ILE A 9 -25.88 13.05 -9.95
CA ILE A 9 -25.64 13.36 -11.37
C ILE A 9 -26.24 14.71 -11.74
N GLU A 10 -27.48 14.95 -11.34
CA GLU A 10 -28.16 16.24 -11.57
C GLU A 10 -27.44 17.38 -10.87
N TRP A 11 -27.01 17.17 -9.63
CA TRP A 11 -26.19 18.14 -8.91
C TRP A 11 -24.92 18.47 -9.70
N ALA A 12 -24.19 17.47 -10.19
CA ALA A 12 -22.97 17.69 -10.96
C ALA A 12 -23.23 18.47 -12.26
N ARG A 13 -24.32 18.13 -12.97
CA ARG A 13 -24.75 18.82 -14.19
C ARG A 13 -25.05 20.31 -13.96
N GLN A 14 -25.65 20.65 -12.81
CA GLN A 14 -26.11 22.00 -12.51
C GLN A 14 -25.05 22.86 -11.80
N ASN A 15 -24.14 22.24 -11.05
CA ASN A 15 -23.24 22.95 -10.13
C ASN A 15 -21.76 22.93 -10.54
N THR A 16 -21.41 22.30 -11.67
CA THR A 16 -20.03 22.25 -12.15
C THR A 16 -19.88 22.77 -13.58
N PRO A 17 -18.75 23.38 -13.95
CA PRO A 17 -18.48 23.76 -15.35
C PRO A 17 -18.50 22.55 -16.30
N ALA A 18 -18.97 22.74 -17.54
CA ALA A 18 -19.08 21.68 -18.56
C ALA A 18 -17.76 20.94 -18.85
N GLY A 19 -16.62 21.63 -18.75
CA GLY A 19 -15.28 21.04 -18.94
C GLY A 19 -14.68 20.35 -17.71
N SER A 20 -15.43 20.24 -16.60
CA SER A 20 -14.91 19.60 -15.39
C SER A 20 -14.74 18.10 -15.60
N VAL A 21 -13.56 17.58 -15.30
CA VAL A 21 -13.25 16.15 -15.42
C VAL A 21 -13.57 15.44 -14.10
N PHE A 22 -14.37 14.38 -14.17
CA PHE A 22 -14.76 13.56 -13.03
C PHE A 22 -14.03 12.21 -13.05
N VAL A 23 -13.83 11.62 -11.87
CA VAL A 23 -13.42 10.23 -11.70
C VAL A 23 -14.51 9.48 -10.96
N SER A 24 -14.87 8.28 -11.42
CA SER A 24 -15.90 7.45 -10.80
C SER A 24 -15.59 5.96 -10.97
N ASP A 25 -16.21 5.12 -10.13
CA ASP A 25 -16.17 3.67 -10.31
C ASP A 25 -16.78 3.23 -11.67
N ALA A 26 -16.47 2.00 -12.09
CA ALA A 26 -16.88 1.46 -13.39
C ALA A 26 -18.38 1.55 -13.67
N LEU A 27 -19.21 1.16 -12.70
CA LEU A 27 -20.65 1.00 -12.89
C LEU A 27 -21.36 2.34 -12.99
N TYR A 28 -20.92 3.32 -12.20
CA TYR A 28 -21.56 4.63 -12.14
C TYR A 28 -20.96 5.61 -13.13
N GLY A 29 -19.66 5.54 -13.40
CA GLY A 29 -18.95 6.48 -14.27
C GLY A 29 -19.49 6.51 -15.70
N TRP A 30 -19.98 5.38 -16.21
CA TRP A 30 -20.59 5.33 -17.55
C TRP A 30 -21.86 6.17 -17.63
N TRP A 31 -22.77 6.01 -16.67
CA TRP A 31 -23.99 6.79 -16.60
C TRP A 31 -23.73 8.25 -16.23
N PHE A 32 -22.77 8.47 -15.33
CA PHE A 32 -22.37 9.80 -14.89
C PHE A 32 -21.90 10.65 -16.08
N SER A 33 -21.03 10.11 -16.92
CA SER A 33 -20.54 10.78 -18.13
C SER A 33 -21.69 11.25 -19.04
N GLY A 34 -22.64 10.34 -19.31
CA GLY A 34 -23.75 10.60 -20.23
C GLY A 34 -24.78 11.59 -19.68
N PHE A 35 -25.26 11.38 -18.44
CA PHE A 35 -26.34 12.17 -17.87
C PHE A 35 -25.87 13.47 -17.19
N ALA A 36 -24.68 13.48 -16.59
CA ALA A 36 -24.14 14.72 -16.05
C ALA A 36 -23.60 15.63 -17.16
N GLU A 37 -23.38 15.07 -18.36
CA GLU A 37 -22.75 15.74 -19.50
C GLU A 37 -21.37 16.28 -19.10
N ARG A 38 -20.55 15.45 -18.46
CA ARG A 38 -19.19 15.79 -17.99
C ARG A 38 -18.18 14.74 -18.42
N PRO A 39 -16.98 15.15 -18.90
CA PRO A 39 -15.88 14.21 -19.10
C PRO A 39 -15.64 13.38 -17.83
N THR A 40 -15.66 12.06 -17.95
CA THR A 40 -15.53 11.15 -16.80
C THR A 40 -14.54 10.04 -17.10
N LEU A 41 -13.55 9.86 -16.23
CA LEU A 41 -12.68 8.70 -16.21
C LEU A 41 -13.34 7.62 -15.34
N SER A 42 -13.69 6.51 -15.95
CA SER A 42 -14.36 5.40 -15.27
C SER A 42 -13.35 4.30 -14.96
N ALA A 43 -13.32 3.83 -13.70
CA ALA A 43 -12.43 2.76 -13.24
C ALA A 43 -12.85 1.36 -13.73
N VAL A 44 -13.09 1.23 -15.04
CA VAL A 44 -13.50 -0.01 -15.70
C VAL A 44 -12.30 -0.96 -15.75
N ASP A 45 -12.54 -2.23 -15.43
CA ASP A 45 -11.48 -3.21 -15.52
C ASP A 45 -11.01 -3.40 -16.96
N PRO A 46 -9.67 -3.44 -17.21
CA PRO A 46 -9.11 -3.55 -18.55
C PRO A 46 -9.65 -4.68 -19.41
N GLN A 47 -10.09 -5.79 -18.80
CA GLN A 47 -10.67 -6.93 -19.51
C GLN A 47 -12.02 -6.62 -20.20
N TYR A 48 -12.69 -5.55 -19.80
CA TYR A 48 -13.95 -5.09 -20.38
C TYR A 48 -13.77 -3.94 -21.38
N LEU A 49 -12.55 -3.44 -21.53
CA LEU A 49 -12.24 -2.34 -22.45
C LEU A 49 -11.98 -2.90 -23.85
N THR A 50 -12.54 -2.24 -24.86
CA THR A 50 -12.38 -2.66 -26.26
C THR A 50 -11.40 -1.78 -27.01
N LEU A 51 -11.18 -0.54 -26.56
CA LEU A 51 -10.33 0.42 -27.23
C LEU A 51 -9.08 0.69 -26.40
N ALA A 52 -7.90 0.61 -27.03
CA ALA A 52 -6.61 0.86 -26.36
C ALA A 52 -6.54 2.24 -25.67
N ARG A 53 -7.22 3.25 -26.24
CA ARG A 53 -7.29 4.61 -25.67
C ARG A 53 -8.01 4.69 -24.33
N GLU A 54 -8.84 3.70 -23.99
CA GLU A 54 -9.60 3.67 -22.73
C GLU A 54 -8.76 3.12 -21.56
N LEU A 55 -7.66 2.43 -21.88
CA LEU A 55 -6.86 1.70 -20.90
C LEU A 55 -6.23 2.64 -19.86
N GLU A 56 -5.52 3.67 -20.31
CA GLU A 56 -4.84 4.61 -19.39
C GLU A 56 -5.83 5.43 -18.55
N PRO A 57 -6.90 6.04 -19.11
CA PRO A 57 -7.97 6.66 -18.31
C PRO A 57 -8.52 5.75 -17.21
N ALA A 58 -8.80 4.49 -17.55
CA ALA A 58 -9.39 3.54 -16.62
C ALA A 58 -8.42 3.12 -15.52
N LYS A 59 -7.13 2.91 -15.85
CA LYS A 59 -6.08 2.65 -14.86
C LYS A 59 -5.91 3.81 -13.90
N ILE A 60 -5.92 5.04 -14.40
CA ILE A 60 -5.79 6.25 -13.56
C ILE A 60 -6.98 6.38 -12.62
N ALA A 61 -8.20 6.21 -13.13
CA ALA A 61 -9.42 6.22 -12.32
C ALA A 61 -9.38 5.13 -11.24
N LYS A 62 -8.97 3.91 -11.61
CA LYS A 62 -8.85 2.78 -10.69
C LYS A 62 -7.82 3.04 -9.60
N ASN A 63 -6.62 3.49 -9.96
CA ASN A 63 -5.57 3.77 -8.99
C ASN A 63 -5.97 4.91 -8.05
N LEU A 64 -6.56 6.00 -8.56
CA LEU A 64 -7.00 7.13 -7.73
C LEU A 64 -8.10 6.73 -6.72
N LEU A 65 -9.01 5.85 -7.12
CA LEU A 65 -10.05 5.31 -6.25
C LEU A 65 -9.54 4.20 -5.33
N ASP A 66 -8.30 3.76 -5.45
CA ASP A 66 -7.75 2.68 -4.63
C ASP A 66 -6.71 3.22 -3.65
N THR A 67 -5.63 3.82 -4.15
CA THR A 67 -4.43 4.18 -3.37
C THR A 67 -3.87 5.55 -3.73
N ASP A 68 -2.96 6.10 -2.92
CA ASP A 68 -2.32 7.41 -3.19
C ASP A 68 -1.04 7.23 -4.00
N TYR A 69 -0.27 6.20 -3.67
CA TYR A 69 0.96 5.85 -4.36
C TYR A 69 0.99 4.37 -4.70
N LEU A 70 1.52 4.06 -5.89
CA LEU A 70 1.77 2.68 -6.31
C LEU A 70 3.11 2.61 -7.02
N ILE A 71 3.92 1.63 -6.64
CA ILE A 71 5.12 1.25 -7.39
C ILE A 71 5.00 -0.20 -7.84
N ASP A 72 5.26 -0.44 -9.12
CA ASP A 72 5.25 -1.77 -9.73
C ASP A 72 6.50 -1.93 -10.59
N ASN A 73 7.33 -2.93 -10.28
CA ASN A 73 8.59 -3.20 -10.99
C ASN A 73 8.51 -4.41 -11.94
N GLY A 74 7.33 -4.92 -12.23
CA GLY A 74 7.14 -6.13 -13.03
C GLY A 74 7.06 -7.43 -12.21
N LEU A 75 7.60 -7.47 -10.99
CA LEU A 75 7.68 -8.67 -10.14
C LEU A 75 6.78 -8.55 -8.90
N ILE A 76 6.81 -7.39 -8.24
CA ILE A 76 6.00 -7.05 -7.08
C ILE A 76 5.34 -5.70 -7.27
N GLN A 77 4.15 -5.54 -6.70
CA GLN A 77 3.48 -4.26 -6.63
C GLN A 77 3.28 -3.86 -5.17
N VAL A 78 3.56 -2.60 -4.89
CA VAL A 78 3.38 -1.98 -3.57
C VAL A 78 2.40 -0.83 -3.72
N ARG A 79 1.48 -0.73 -2.76
CA ARG A 79 0.51 0.37 -2.65
C ARG A 79 0.62 1.02 -1.28
N GLU A 80 0.39 2.32 -1.21
CA GLU A 80 0.45 3.12 0.03
C GLU A 80 -0.62 4.21 -0.04
N ASP A 81 -1.51 4.26 0.96
CA ASP A 81 -2.63 5.19 1.05
C ASP A 81 -2.25 6.49 1.79
N GLY A 82 -0.95 6.81 1.83
CA GLY A 82 -0.44 8.10 2.29
C GLY A 82 -0.63 8.39 3.79
N GLY A 83 -1.25 7.47 4.53
CA GLY A 83 -1.48 7.63 5.94
C GLY A 83 -2.61 8.57 6.36
N TYR A 84 -3.40 9.14 5.43
CA TYR A 84 -4.68 9.81 5.74
C TYR A 84 -5.74 8.80 6.21
N ILE A 85 -5.68 7.59 5.67
CA ILE A 85 -6.44 6.44 6.14
C ILE A 85 -5.50 5.41 6.74
N GLY A 86 -5.96 4.69 7.76
CA GLY A 86 -5.15 3.73 8.52
C GLY A 86 -5.01 2.36 7.86
N ARG A 87 -5.57 2.16 6.66
CA ARG A 87 -5.56 0.88 5.95
C ARG A 87 -4.38 0.81 4.98
N HIS A 88 -3.81 -0.37 4.80
CA HIS A 88 -2.94 -0.73 3.66
C HIS A 88 -1.65 0.11 3.48
N ASN A 89 -0.88 0.31 4.56
CA ASN A 89 0.26 1.26 4.56
C ASN A 89 1.57 0.64 5.07
N PRO A 90 2.37 -0.04 4.22
CA PRO A 90 2.09 -0.35 2.82
C PRO A 90 1.37 -1.70 2.65
N MET A 91 0.79 -1.90 1.47
CA MET A 91 0.26 -3.19 1.01
C MET A 91 1.14 -3.78 -0.09
N PHE A 92 1.43 -5.07 0.03
CA PHE A 92 2.24 -5.85 -0.90
C PHE A 92 1.36 -6.82 -1.67
N LEU A 93 1.46 -6.76 -2.99
CA LEU A 93 0.64 -7.56 -3.89
C LEU A 93 1.52 -8.48 -4.74
N ALA A 94 1.14 -9.76 -4.78
CA ALA A 94 1.79 -10.76 -5.61
C ALA A 94 1.26 -10.67 -7.04
N LYS A 95 2.15 -10.65 -8.02
CA LYS A 95 1.76 -10.87 -9.42
C LYS A 95 1.58 -12.37 -9.66
N LEU A 96 0.38 -12.74 -10.07
CA LEU A 96 0.03 -14.13 -10.38
C LEU A 96 0.11 -14.35 -11.89
N ASN A 97 0.65 -15.49 -12.31
CA ASN A 97 0.88 -15.78 -13.73
C ASN A 97 -0.41 -15.92 -14.56
N TRP A 98 -1.55 -16.19 -13.91
CA TRP A 98 -2.82 -16.52 -14.55
C TRP A 98 -3.90 -15.44 -14.40
N THR A 99 -3.59 -14.29 -13.81
CA THR A 99 -4.53 -13.16 -13.74
C THR A 99 -3.81 -11.85 -14.04
N TYR A 100 -4.54 -10.93 -14.66
CA TYR A 100 -4.05 -9.57 -14.91
C TYR A 100 -3.90 -8.77 -13.61
N PHE A 101 -4.72 -9.09 -12.60
CA PHE A 101 -4.76 -8.30 -11.37
C PHE A 101 -3.79 -8.85 -10.32
N PRO A 102 -2.93 -7.99 -9.74
CA PRO A 102 -2.08 -8.40 -8.65
C PRO A 102 -2.93 -8.75 -7.44
N TYR A 103 -2.54 -9.81 -6.75
CA TYR A 103 -3.25 -10.35 -5.60
C TYR A 103 -2.78 -9.66 -4.32
N PRO A 104 -3.65 -8.92 -3.61
CA PRO A 104 -3.27 -8.30 -2.34
C PRO A 104 -3.06 -9.39 -1.30
N PHE A 105 -1.79 -9.56 -0.91
CA PHE A 105 -1.33 -10.68 -0.10
C PHE A 105 -1.19 -10.29 1.37
N MET A 106 -0.42 -9.23 1.64
CA MET A 106 -0.20 -8.73 3.00
C MET A 106 -0.14 -7.21 3.06
N HIS A 107 -0.46 -6.64 4.22
CA HIS A 107 -0.32 -5.21 4.46
C HIS A 107 -0.01 -4.89 5.92
N PHE A 108 0.60 -3.73 6.13
CA PHE A 108 0.78 -3.14 7.45
C PHE A 108 -0.46 -2.33 7.83
N ASN A 109 -0.92 -2.52 9.06
CA ASN A 109 -2.10 -1.85 9.59
C ASN A 109 -1.69 -0.69 10.50
N ASN A 110 -1.74 0.52 9.94
CA ASN A 110 -1.40 1.74 10.68
C ASN A 110 -2.32 2.01 11.86
N SER A 111 -3.58 1.56 11.81
CA SER A 111 -4.51 1.77 12.94
C SER A 111 -4.14 0.93 14.16
N ALA A 112 -3.52 -0.23 13.94
CA ALA A 112 -3.01 -1.12 14.99
C ALA A 112 -1.50 -0.96 15.27
N THR A 113 -0.79 -0.12 14.49
CA THR A 113 0.62 0.19 14.75
C THR A 113 0.73 1.14 15.94
N GLU A 114 1.44 0.72 16.99
CA GLU A 114 1.56 1.42 18.27
C GLU A 114 3.00 1.94 18.47
N ILE A 115 3.13 3.17 18.98
CA ILE A 115 4.40 3.79 19.36
C ILE A 115 4.34 4.08 20.86
N LYS A 116 5.30 3.54 21.63
CA LYS A 116 5.49 3.85 23.05
C LYS A 116 6.72 4.71 23.23
N TYR A 117 6.54 5.80 23.97
CA TYR A 117 7.58 6.78 24.24
C TYR A 117 7.43 7.33 25.66
N ARG A 118 8.45 8.02 26.15
CA ARG A 118 8.43 8.70 27.45
C ARG A 118 8.72 10.17 27.30
N ILE A 119 8.12 10.98 28.18
CA ILE A 119 8.47 12.38 28.41
C ILE A 119 9.00 12.45 29.84
N GLY A 120 10.32 12.58 30.02
CA GLY A 120 10.96 12.32 31.30
C GLY A 120 10.69 10.89 31.78
N GLU A 121 9.95 10.73 32.87
CA GLU A 121 9.61 9.42 33.45
C GLU A 121 8.20 8.92 33.06
N GLU A 122 7.38 9.75 32.42
CA GLU A 122 5.99 9.41 32.11
C GLU A 122 5.88 8.64 30.80
N VAL A 123 5.37 7.41 30.86
CA VAL A 123 5.16 6.54 29.69
C VAL A 123 3.88 6.93 28.97
N GLN A 124 4.00 7.19 27.67
CA GLN A 124 2.93 7.49 26.75
C GLN A 124 2.84 6.40 25.67
N SER A 125 1.65 6.25 25.09
CA SER A 125 1.44 5.40 23.92
C SER A 125 0.42 6.03 22.97
N LEU A 126 0.63 5.84 21.67
CA LEU A 126 -0.32 6.26 20.64
C LEU A 126 -0.33 5.31 19.44
N SER A 127 -1.47 5.28 18.74
CA SER A 127 -1.57 4.67 17.41
C SER A 127 -0.95 5.59 16.36
N LEU A 128 -0.30 5.02 15.35
CA LEU A 128 0.29 5.76 14.24
C LEU A 128 -0.73 6.62 13.47
N THR A 129 -2.03 6.29 13.54
CA THR A 129 -3.11 7.10 12.94
C THR A 129 -3.41 8.39 13.69
N GLN A 130 -2.92 8.55 14.93
CA GLN A 130 -3.06 9.77 15.72
C GLN A 130 -2.00 10.83 15.34
N LEU A 131 -0.95 10.44 14.62
CA LEU A 131 0.05 11.37 14.12
C LEU A 131 -0.45 12.06 12.85
N SER A 132 -0.21 13.36 12.78
CA SER A 132 -0.56 14.15 11.59
C SER A 132 0.43 13.88 10.48
N VAL A 133 -0.06 13.77 9.24
CA VAL A 133 0.78 13.67 8.05
C VAL A 133 1.50 15.00 7.83
N LYS A 134 2.83 14.96 7.79
CA LYS A 134 3.70 16.13 7.56
C LYS A 134 4.18 16.19 6.10
N GLU A 135 4.40 15.03 5.49
CA GLU A 135 4.88 14.92 4.11
C GLU A 135 4.48 13.58 3.51
N MET A 136 4.16 13.60 2.21
CA MET A 136 4.06 12.41 1.39
C MET A 136 4.46 12.71 -0.03
N LEU A 137 5.24 11.80 -0.60
CA LEU A 137 5.71 11.89 -1.96
C LEU A 137 6.14 10.50 -2.46
N VAL A 138 6.23 10.39 -3.78
CA VAL A 138 6.91 9.28 -4.44
C VAL A 138 7.95 9.84 -5.39
N GLU A 139 9.15 9.28 -5.32
CA GLU A 139 10.28 9.64 -6.18
C GLU A 139 10.65 8.44 -7.03
N ASN A 140 10.96 8.70 -8.30
CA ASN A 140 11.47 7.69 -9.23
C ASN A 140 12.89 8.07 -9.62
N ASP A 141 13.88 7.37 -9.08
CA ASP A 141 15.28 7.54 -9.41
C ASP A 141 15.65 6.56 -10.53
N ALA A 142 15.59 7.06 -11.77
CA ALA A 142 15.93 6.28 -12.94
C ALA A 142 17.42 5.93 -13.02
N GLU A 143 18.31 6.73 -12.43
CA GLU A 143 19.76 6.48 -12.42
C GLU A 143 20.10 5.33 -11.49
N GLN A 144 19.46 5.30 -10.31
CA GLN A 144 19.63 4.23 -9.31
C GLN A 144 18.63 3.08 -9.48
N MET A 145 17.84 3.09 -10.56
CA MET A 145 16.87 2.06 -10.93
C MET A 145 15.93 1.65 -9.78
N HIS A 146 15.43 2.62 -9.03
CA HIS A 146 14.45 2.37 -7.97
C HIS A 146 13.44 3.51 -7.85
N ALA A 147 12.33 3.24 -7.18
CA ALA A 147 11.39 4.27 -6.75
C ALA A 147 11.10 4.11 -5.26
N THR A 148 10.83 5.23 -4.59
CA THR A 148 10.63 5.29 -3.15
C THR A 148 9.38 6.08 -2.82
N ILE A 149 8.49 5.48 -2.04
CA ILE A 149 7.40 6.20 -1.39
C ILE A 149 7.87 6.65 -0.01
N THR A 150 7.71 7.94 0.28
CA THR A 150 8.04 8.54 1.57
C THR A 150 6.75 8.98 2.25
N VAL A 151 6.51 8.51 3.47
CA VAL A 151 5.41 8.96 4.33
C VAL A 151 5.99 9.45 5.65
N LYS A 152 5.84 10.75 5.92
CA LYS A 152 6.25 11.37 7.17
C LYS A 152 5.04 11.78 7.99
N LYS A 153 5.01 11.33 9.24
CA LYS A 153 4.04 11.71 10.25
C LYS A 153 4.73 12.29 11.46
N GLY A 154 4.02 13.03 12.29
CA GLY A 154 4.55 13.42 13.58
C GLY A 154 3.59 14.25 14.41
N ASN A 155 4.09 14.63 15.57
CA ASN A 155 3.48 15.54 16.51
C ASN A 155 4.57 16.53 16.99
N ASP A 156 4.37 17.11 18.18
CA ASP A 156 5.32 18.04 18.80
C ASP A 156 6.50 17.34 19.51
N PHE A 157 6.40 16.02 19.72
CA PHE A 157 7.38 15.22 20.47
C PHE A 157 8.34 14.46 19.57
N PHE A 158 7.88 13.95 18.42
CA PHE A 158 8.71 13.20 17.50
C PHE A 158 8.15 13.18 16.07
N ASN A 159 9.00 12.74 15.15
CA ASN A 159 8.68 12.42 13.77
C ASN A 159 8.80 10.91 13.52
N TYR A 160 7.90 10.40 12.70
CA TYR A 160 7.92 9.05 12.14
C TYR A 160 8.08 9.20 10.62
N THR A 161 9.10 8.58 10.04
CA THR A 161 9.34 8.59 8.59
C THR A 161 9.43 7.15 8.10
N GLN A 162 8.54 6.76 7.19
CA GLN A 162 8.59 5.49 6.49
C GLN A 162 9.03 5.71 5.05
N LEU A 163 10.01 4.93 4.61
CA LEU A 163 10.46 4.81 3.24
C LEU A 163 10.15 3.41 2.74
N THR A 164 9.49 3.30 1.59
CA THR A 164 9.21 2.03 0.92
C THR A 164 9.83 2.06 -0.46
N THR A 165 10.96 1.36 -0.63
CA THR A 165 11.80 1.41 -1.82
C THR A 165 11.68 0.13 -2.63
N VAL A 166 11.33 0.27 -3.91
CA VAL A 166 11.21 -0.83 -4.87
C VAL A 166 12.29 -0.67 -5.93
N TYR A 167 13.15 -1.68 -6.07
CA TYR A 167 14.22 -1.72 -7.05
C TYR A 167 13.77 -2.44 -8.33
N LYS A 168 14.27 -2.02 -9.48
CA LYS A 168 14.03 -2.70 -10.76
C LYS A 168 14.61 -4.12 -10.69
N GLY A 169 13.81 -5.11 -11.09
CA GLY A 169 14.25 -6.51 -11.16
C GLY A 169 14.49 -7.19 -9.79
N ALA A 170 14.07 -6.57 -8.69
CA ALA A 170 14.11 -7.17 -7.36
C ALA A 170 12.74 -7.71 -6.95
N GLN A 171 12.69 -8.90 -6.35
CA GLN A 171 11.44 -9.45 -5.80
C GLN A 171 11.12 -8.95 -4.39
N PHE A 172 12.11 -8.34 -3.72
CA PHE A 172 11.97 -7.79 -2.38
C PHE A 172 11.93 -6.25 -2.40
N VAL A 173 11.13 -5.72 -1.50
CA VAL A 173 10.94 -4.29 -1.25
C VAL A 173 11.63 -3.96 0.05
N ASN A 174 12.42 -2.90 0.05
CA ASN A 174 13.06 -2.40 1.26
C ASN A 174 12.13 -1.43 1.97
N MET A 175 11.81 -1.72 3.23
CA MET A 175 11.06 -0.81 4.09
C MET A 175 11.97 -0.32 5.20
N THR A 176 12.09 0.99 5.33
CA THR A 176 12.88 1.65 6.37
C THR A 176 11.99 2.60 7.15
N VAL A 177 12.00 2.48 8.47
CA VAL A 177 11.23 3.33 9.37
C VAL A 177 12.19 4.04 10.30
N THR A 178 12.08 5.37 10.40
CA THR A 178 12.87 6.19 11.33
C THR A 178 11.93 6.91 12.29
N LEU A 179 12.14 6.71 13.58
CA LEU A 179 11.57 7.58 14.61
C LEU A 179 12.66 8.50 15.15
N GLU A 180 12.34 9.78 15.25
CA GLU A 180 13.27 10.81 15.71
C GLU A 180 12.54 11.82 16.59
N SER A 181 12.99 11.93 17.83
CA SER A 181 12.47 12.86 18.83
C SER A 181 12.83 14.29 18.43
N THR A 182 11.88 15.21 18.62
CA THR A 182 12.06 16.64 18.35
C THR A 182 12.41 17.43 19.62
N LEU A 183 12.38 16.78 20.78
CA LEU A 183 12.70 17.34 22.10
C LEU A 183 13.71 16.43 22.82
N ASP A 184 14.54 17.03 23.67
CA ASP A 184 15.64 16.33 24.37
C ASP A 184 15.15 15.40 25.49
N ASP A 185 13.97 15.64 26.04
CA ASP A 185 13.37 14.88 27.14
C ASP A 185 12.45 13.74 26.66
N VAL A 186 12.37 13.52 25.35
CA VAL A 186 11.57 12.46 24.73
C VAL A 186 12.43 11.24 24.42
N CYS A 187 12.04 10.10 24.97
CA CYS A 187 12.69 8.80 24.74
C CYS A 187 11.74 7.86 23.99
N LEU A 188 12.22 7.20 22.93
CA LEU A 188 11.43 6.24 22.17
C LEU A 188 11.68 4.84 22.74
N ASP A 189 10.65 4.17 23.23
CA ASP A 189 10.79 2.89 23.93
C ASP A 189 10.47 1.70 23.02
N TRP A 190 9.32 1.73 22.33
CA TRP A 190 8.87 0.62 21.47
C TRP A 190 8.14 1.09 20.22
N LEU A 191 8.29 0.32 19.15
CA LEU A 191 7.44 0.37 17.96
C LEU A 191 6.87 -1.02 17.69
N THR A 192 5.54 -1.13 17.62
CA THR A 192 4.85 -2.38 17.30
C THR A 192 4.11 -2.23 15.98
N PHE A 193 4.50 -3.00 14.97
CA PHE A 193 3.72 -3.12 13.74
C PHE A 193 2.74 -4.29 13.82
N THR A 194 1.54 -4.09 13.29
CA THR A 194 0.60 -5.18 13.01
C THR A 194 0.56 -5.44 11.51
N VAL A 195 0.83 -6.68 11.11
CA VAL A 195 0.79 -7.11 9.71
C VAL A 195 -0.35 -8.09 9.53
N HIS A 196 -1.23 -7.81 8.57
CA HIS A 196 -2.29 -8.71 8.14
C HIS A 196 -1.88 -9.42 6.85
N SER A 197 -2.12 -10.73 6.77
CA SER A 197 -1.78 -11.57 5.63
C SER A 197 -2.91 -12.52 5.29
N LYS A 198 -3.12 -12.82 4.01
CA LYS A 198 -4.03 -13.90 3.59
C LYS A 198 -3.38 -15.29 3.65
N GLY A 199 -2.05 -15.34 3.60
CA GLY A 199 -1.28 -16.57 3.73
C GLY A 199 -1.12 -17.01 5.19
N LYS A 200 -0.93 -18.32 5.39
CA LYS A 200 -0.64 -18.96 6.68
C LYS A 200 0.85 -19.05 6.93
N VAL A 201 1.28 -18.99 8.19
CA VAL A 201 2.70 -19.13 8.55
C VAL A 201 3.17 -20.55 8.23
N ILE A 202 4.23 -20.66 7.42
CA ILE A 202 4.86 -21.95 7.09
C ILE A 202 6.21 -22.14 7.78
N VAL A 203 6.94 -21.05 8.01
CA VAL A 203 8.26 -21.04 8.67
C VAL A 203 8.49 -19.73 9.40
N THR A 204 9.12 -19.82 10.56
CA THR A 204 9.65 -18.70 11.34
C THR A 204 11.03 -19.09 11.85
N LEU A 205 12.03 -18.23 11.69
CA LEU A 205 13.40 -18.50 12.16
C LEU A 205 13.85 -17.40 13.10
N GLN A 206 13.79 -17.64 14.42
CA GLN A 206 14.40 -16.83 15.49
C GLN A 206 14.40 -15.31 15.21
N ASN A 207 13.24 -14.74 14.87
CA ASN A 207 13.07 -13.30 14.57
C ASN A 207 13.89 -12.75 13.38
N LYS A 208 14.42 -13.61 12.50
CA LYS A 208 15.13 -13.24 11.25
C LYS A 208 14.22 -13.23 10.03
N THR A 209 13.24 -14.13 9.98
CA THR A 209 12.29 -14.18 8.87
C THR A 209 11.00 -14.91 9.25
N VAL A 210 9.93 -14.56 8.55
CA VAL A 210 8.67 -15.31 8.53
C VAL A 210 8.24 -15.51 7.08
N GLY A 211 7.90 -16.76 6.73
CA GLY A 211 7.32 -17.14 5.45
C GLY A 211 5.84 -17.44 5.59
N LEU A 212 5.04 -16.93 4.66
CA LEU A 212 3.58 -17.01 4.63
C LEU A 212 3.12 -17.57 3.28
N LEU A 213 2.32 -18.64 3.28
CA LEU A 213 1.82 -19.27 2.07
C LEU A 213 0.30 -19.15 1.97
N ASP A 214 -0.18 -18.65 0.84
CA ASP A 214 -1.56 -18.84 0.41
C ASP A 214 -1.58 -19.90 -0.70
N GLU A 215 -1.88 -21.15 -0.30
CA GLU A 215 -1.85 -22.30 -1.20
C GLU A 215 -2.93 -22.20 -2.29
N GLY A 216 -4.08 -21.59 -1.99
CA GLY A 216 -5.22 -21.51 -2.91
C GLY A 216 -4.91 -20.70 -4.17
N VAL A 217 -4.06 -19.69 -4.04
CA VAL A 217 -3.56 -18.87 -5.15
C VAL A 217 -2.06 -19.05 -5.38
N LYS A 218 -1.44 -20.08 -4.77
CA LYS A 218 -0.02 -20.42 -4.92
C LYS A 218 0.90 -19.20 -4.86
N ALA A 219 0.70 -18.39 -3.82
CA ALA A 219 1.50 -17.20 -3.57
C ALA A 219 2.22 -17.33 -2.23
N LEU A 220 3.47 -16.88 -2.21
CA LEU A 220 4.33 -16.85 -1.04
C LEU A 220 4.66 -15.39 -0.72
N ALA A 221 4.57 -15.03 0.56
CA ALA A 221 5.16 -13.81 1.07
C ALA A 221 6.24 -14.13 2.10
N GLN A 222 7.18 -13.21 2.21
CA GLN A 222 8.27 -13.31 3.16
C GLN A 222 8.58 -11.93 3.73
N LEU A 223 8.75 -11.88 5.05
CA LEU A 223 9.40 -10.76 5.73
C LEU A 223 10.79 -11.23 6.20
N ILE A 224 11.81 -10.42 5.94
CA ILE A 224 13.18 -10.63 6.41
C ILE A 224 13.55 -9.42 7.26
N PHE A 225 14.09 -9.67 8.45
CA PHE A 225 14.38 -8.66 9.44
C PHE A 225 15.90 -8.51 9.58
N ASP A 226 16.37 -7.26 9.59
CA ASP A 226 17.79 -6.94 9.77
C ASP A 226 18.18 -6.84 11.26
N GLU A 227 17.19 -6.73 12.15
CA GLU A 227 17.43 -6.41 13.55
C GLU A 227 17.30 -7.59 14.51
N SER A 228 18.30 -7.74 15.38
CA SER A 228 18.30 -8.74 16.45
C SER A 228 17.33 -8.44 17.61
N GLU A 229 16.76 -7.24 17.66
CA GLU A 229 15.92 -6.74 18.78
C GLU A 229 14.42 -6.77 18.48
N LEU A 230 14.05 -7.40 17.37
CA LEU A 230 12.67 -7.73 17.04
C LEU A 230 12.16 -8.90 17.91
N ASN A 231 10.93 -8.77 18.38
CA ASN A 231 10.12 -9.86 18.88
C ASN A 231 8.93 -10.09 17.93
N LEU A 232 8.94 -11.22 17.22
CA LEU A 232 7.85 -11.62 16.32
C LEU A 232 6.83 -12.47 17.08
N LYS A 233 5.56 -12.04 17.06
CA LYS A 233 4.42 -12.84 17.56
C LYS A 233 3.46 -13.16 16.44
N VAL A 234 3.00 -14.41 16.38
CA VAL A 234 1.88 -14.82 15.53
C VAL A 234 0.62 -14.77 16.39
N VAL A 235 -0.18 -13.71 16.22
CA VAL A 235 -1.40 -13.49 17.01
C VAL A 235 -2.55 -14.34 16.49
N ASN A 236 -2.67 -14.42 15.16
CA ASN A 236 -3.62 -15.30 14.48
C ASN A 236 -2.91 -16.02 13.33
N ASN A 237 -3.07 -17.34 13.24
CA ASN A 237 -2.52 -18.14 12.15
C ASN A 237 -3.58 -18.57 11.11
N GLU A 238 -4.84 -18.22 11.33
CA GLU A 238 -5.93 -18.40 10.36
C GLU A 238 -6.07 -17.18 9.44
N ASN A 239 -6.92 -17.22 8.42
CA ASN A 239 -7.10 -16.09 7.49
C ASN A 239 -8.13 -15.07 8.06
N PRO A 240 -7.76 -13.79 8.26
CA PRO A 240 -6.45 -13.19 7.99
C PRO A 240 -5.44 -13.52 9.09
N CYS A 241 -4.23 -13.91 8.68
CA CYS A 241 -3.10 -14.16 9.57
C CYS A 241 -2.63 -12.81 10.10
N ILE A 242 -2.41 -12.73 11.40
CA ILE A 242 -2.02 -11.50 12.09
C ILE A 242 -0.67 -11.74 12.75
N LEU A 243 0.31 -10.92 12.36
CA LEU A 243 1.63 -10.87 12.95
C LEU A 243 1.80 -9.55 13.72
N GLU A 244 2.45 -9.62 14.87
CA GLU A 244 2.94 -8.45 15.59
C GLU A 244 4.46 -8.44 15.55
N LEU A 245 5.03 -7.32 15.11
CA LEU A 245 6.48 -7.08 15.04
C LEU A 245 6.83 -6.01 16.08
N GLU A 246 7.31 -6.43 17.25
CA GLU A 246 7.67 -5.53 18.35
C GLU A 246 9.16 -5.22 18.32
N TYR A 247 9.53 -3.97 18.10
CA TYR A 247 10.90 -3.48 18.08
C TYR A 247 11.20 -2.70 19.36
N ASN A 248 12.24 -3.10 20.08
CA ASN A 248 12.75 -2.36 21.24
C ASN A 248 13.65 -1.21 20.79
N LEU A 249 13.22 0.02 21.02
CA LEU A 249 13.95 1.23 20.61
C LEU A 249 14.95 1.70 21.68
N LYS A 250 15.01 1.03 22.83
CA LYS A 250 15.98 1.22 23.92
C LYS A 250 15.98 2.62 24.54
N GLY A 251 14.86 3.34 24.48
CA GLY A 251 14.76 4.70 25.02
C GLY A 251 15.60 5.73 24.25
N LYS A 252 16.03 5.42 23.01
CA LYS A 252 16.86 6.33 22.21
C LYS A 252 16.03 7.51 21.72
N SER A 253 16.66 8.66 21.52
CA SER A 253 16.03 9.81 20.89
C SER A 253 15.81 9.60 19.38
N LYS A 254 16.61 8.73 18.75
CA LYS A 254 16.47 8.31 17.35
C LYS A 254 16.65 6.81 17.20
N ALA A 255 15.76 6.19 16.46
CA ALA A 255 15.84 4.78 16.09
C ALA A 255 15.47 4.62 14.61
N GLN A 256 16.14 3.68 13.95
CA GLN A 256 15.87 3.30 12.57
C GLN A 256 15.65 1.80 12.56
N ILE A 257 14.62 1.37 11.85
CA ILE A 257 14.24 -0.02 11.63
C ILE A 257 14.28 -0.32 10.14
N GLN A 258 14.81 -1.48 9.78
CA GLN A 258 14.82 -1.95 8.40
C GLN A 258 14.27 -3.38 8.31
N LEU A 259 13.42 -3.61 7.31
CA LEU A 259 12.95 -4.94 6.94
C LEU A 259 12.78 -5.04 5.42
N LEU A 260 12.92 -6.26 4.91
CA LEU A 260 12.55 -6.59 3.53
C LEU A 260 11.21 -7.31 3.51
N ALA A 261 10.38 -6.96 2.54
CA ALA A 261 9.07 -7.55 2.34
C ALA A 261 8.91 -8.01 0.89
N SER A 262 8.29 -9.16 0.70
CA SER A 262 8.00 -9.70 -0.63
C SER A 262 6.68 -10.46 -0.67
N ALA A 263 6.05 -10.48 -1.84
CA ALA A 263 4.89 -11.31 -2.18
C ALA A 263 4.98 -11.68 -3.66
N PHE A 264 4.99 -12.96 -3.99
CA PHE A 264 5.16 -13.44 -5.37
C PHE A 264 4.46 -14.78 -5.60
N SER A 265 4.11 -15.05 -6.87
CA SER A 265 3.62 -16.37 -7.29
C SER A 265 4.77 -17.38 -7.21
N VAL A 266 4.47 -18.56 -6.67
CA VAL A 266 5.40 -19.69 -6.66
C VAL A 266 5.05 -20.68 -7.78
N THR A 267 5.46 -21.94 -7.63
CA THR A 267 5.29 -22.99 -8.62
C THR A 267 3.83 -23.44 -8.77
N ASP A 268 3.45 -23.79 -10.00
CA ASP A 268 2.19 -24.45 -10.32
C ASP A 268 2.27 -25.99 -10.27
N SER A 269 3.46 -26.55 -9.95
CA SER A 269 3.71 -27.99 -10.02
C SER A 269 2.81 -28.79 -9.06
N PRO A 270 1.98 -29.72 -9.57
CA PRO A 270 1.12 -30.55 -8.72
C PRO A 270 1.88 -31.43 -7.72
N SER A 271 3.13 -31.79 -8.03
CA SER A 271 3.97 -32.61 -7.13
C SER A 271 4.31 -31.87 -5.84
N THR A 272 4.44 -30.55 -5.89
CA THR A 272 4.70 -29.68 -4.74
C THR A 272 3.53 -29.73 -3.76
N TYR A 273 2.29 -29.70 -4.27
CA TYR A 273 1.06 -29.64 -3.48
C TYR A 273 0.42 -31.01 -3.22
N LYS A 274 1.12 -32.10 -3.56
CA LYS A 274 0.59 -33.47 -3.40
C LYS A 274 0.24 -33.81 -1.95
N ASN A 275 0.98 -33.25 -1.01
CA ASN A 275 0.70 -33.38 0.43
C ASN A 275 1.27 -32.17 1.21
N PRO A 276 0.81 -31.96 2.46
CA PRO A 276 1.24 -30.82 3.27
C PRO A 276 2.75 -30.78 3.56
N GLU A 277 3.40 -31.93 3.75
CA GLU A 277 4.84 -32.01 4.06
C GLU A 277 5.71 -31.58 2.89
N ASN A 278 5.39 -32.03 1.67
CA ASN A 278 6.07 -31.62 0.45
C ASN A 278 5.93 -30.12 0.20
N THR A 279 4.72 -29.60 0.44
CA THR A 279 4.41 -28.17 0.31
C THR A 279 5.26 -27.38 1.29
N LYS A 280 5.17 -27.72 2.57
CA LYS A 280 5.93 -27.05 3.64
C LYS A 280 7.43 -27.08 3.38
N LYS A 281 7.98 -28.24 3.01
CA LYS A 281 9.41 -28.37 2.69
C LYS A 281 9.81 -27.47 1.53
N SER A 282 9.11 -27.57 0.39
CA SER A 282 9.45 -26.79 -0.81
C SER A 282 9.41 -25.28 -0.55
N MET A 283 8.39 -24.82 0.17
CA MET A 283 8.27 -23.39 0.47
C MET A 283 9.27 -22.93 1.54
N THR A 284 9.60 -23.80 2.51
CA THR A 284 10.67 -23.52 3.48
C THR A 284 12.02 -23.39 2.78
N ASP A 285 12.32 -24.26 1.81
CA ASP A 285 13.57 -24.20 1.04
C ASP A 285 13.69 -22.86 0.27
N ILE A 286 12.59 -22.36 -0.30
CA ILE A 286 12.55 -21.03 -0.95
C ILE A 286 12.83 -19.91 0.06
N VAL A 287 12.13 -19.92 1.21
CA VAL A 287 12.30 -18.89 2.26
C VAL A 287 13.73 -18.86 2.79
N LEU A 288 14.33 -20.03 2.99
CA LEU A 288 15.71 -20.17 3.43
C LEU A 288 16.70 -19.67 2.39
N SER A 289 16.52 -20.03 1.11
CA SER A 289 17.38 -19.55 0.02
C SER A 289 17.32 -18.03 -0.15
N ASN A 290 16.14 -17.43 0.04
CA ASN A 290 15.99 -15.97 0.05
C ASN A 290 16.73 -15.34 1.24
N LEU A 291 16.64 -15.94 2.44
CA LEU A 291 17.35 -15.44 3.62
C LEU A 291 18.88 -15.52 3.45
N GLU A 292 19.40 -16.57 2.82
CA GLU A 292 20.82 -16.68 2.46
C GLU A 292 21.21 -15.58 1.46
N SER A 293 20.41 -15.39 0.41
CA SER A 293 20.63 -14.34 -0.60
C SER A 293 20.58 -12.91 0.00
N PHE A 294 19.80 -12.70 1.06
CA PHE A 294 19.80 -11.46 1.83
C PHE A 294 21.15 -11.22 2.51
N GLN A 295 21.66 -12.24 3.20
CA GLN A 295 22.95 -12.17 3.91
C GLN A 295 24.12 -11.89 2.97
N GLU A 296 24.00 -12.29 1.70
CA GLU A 296 24.98 -12.02 0.64
C GLU A 296 24.77 -10.66 -0.08
N GLY A 297 23.75 -9.88 0.31
CA GLY A 297 23.44 -8.59 -0.28
C GLY A 297 23.00 -8.69 -1.75
N LYS A 298 22.30 -9.76 -2.12
CA LYS A 298 21.87 -10.03 -3.51
C LYS A 298 20.40 -9.70 -3.78
N LEU A 299 19.52 -9.73 -2.78
CA LEU A 299 18.07 -9.59 -2.99
C LEU A 299 17.59 -8.25 -3.58
N LEU A 300 18.36 -7.17 -3.37
CA LEU A 300 18.01 -5.84 -3.86
C LEU A 300 18.74 -5.46 -5.15
N LYS A 301 19.58 -6.37 -5.68
CA LYS A 301 20.31 -6.11 -6.93
C LYS A 301 19.42 -6.47 -8.11
N PRO A 302 19.42 -5.66 -9.19
CA PRO A 302 18.71 -6.02 -10.41
C PRO A 302 19.24 -7.36 -10.96
N HIS A 303 18.36 -8.33 -11.18
CA HIS A 303 18.73 -9.52 -11.95
C HIS A 303 19.07 -9.10 -13.39
N GLN A 304 20.29 -9.43 -13.84
CA GLN A 304 20.79 -9.06 -15.17
C GLN A 304 20.06 -9.77 -16.33
N GLU A 305 19.25 -10.80 -16.04
CA GLU A 305 18.67 -11.70 -17.05
C GLU A 305 17.13 -11.64 -17.15
N GLU A 306 16.43 -10.86 -16.33
CA GLU A 306 14.97 -10.80 -16.37
C GLU A 306 14.45 -9.61 -17.17
N LYS A 307 13.36 -9.85 -17.90
CA LYS A 307 12.66 -8.98 -18.86
C LYS A 307 12.74 -7.47 -18.56
N GLU A 308 12.77 -6.66 -19.61
CA GLU A 308 12.78 -5.18 -19.63
C GLU A 308 11.55 -4.50 -18.96
N TYR A 309 11.07 -4.98 -17.82
CA TYR A 309 10.04 -4.27 -17.08
C TYR A 309 10.67 -3.03 -16.43
N GLY A 310 10.24 -1.86 -16.88
CA GLY A 310 10.51 -0.61 -16.18
C GLY A 310 9.79 -0.55 -14.83
N ILE A 311 10.14 0.45 -14.03
CA ILE A 311 9.38 0.77 -12.82
C ILE A 311 8.21 1.67 -13.23
N PHE A 312 7.00 1.17 -13.03
CA PHE A 312 5.79 1.98 -13.10
C PHE A 312 5.53 2.64 -11.75
N VAL A 313 5.31 3.94 -11.77
CA VAL A 313 5.00 4.75 -10.58
C VAL A 313 3.70 5.50 -10.81
N PHE A 314 2.77 5.38 -9.86
CA PHE A 314 1.58 6.21 -9.77
C PHE A 314 1.70 7.16 -8.60
N ASP A 315 1.44 8.44 -8.89
CA ASP A 315 1.31 9.53 -7.92
C ASP A 315 -0.06 10.17 -8.16
N TYR A 316 -0.94 10.11 -7.16
CA TYR A 316 -2.29 10.64 -7.29
C TYR A 316 -2.33 12.14 -7.58
N LYS A 317 -1.41 12.95 -7.02
CA LYS A 317 -1.36 14.41 -7.26
C LYS A 317 -0.95 14.69 -8.70
N LYS A 318 0.06 13.96 -9.18
CA LYS A 318 0.48 14.03 -10.58
C LYS A 318 -0.64 13.59 -11.51
N ALA A 319 -1.34 12.50 -11.20
CA ALA A 319 -2.46 12.02 -11.99
C ALA A 319 -3.60 13.03 -12.08
N ILE A 320 -3.97 13.66 -10.95
CA ILE A 320 -4.97 14.73 -10.91
C ILE A 320 -4.59 15.88 -11.83
N LYS A 321 -3.33 16.31 -11.79
CA LYS A 321 -2.81 17.39 -12.62
C LYS A 321 -2.79 17.02 -14.11
N ASP A 322 -2.19 15.88 -14.45
CA ASP A 322 -1.99 15.45 -15.83
C ASP A 322 -3.31 15.20 -16.57
N TRP A 323 -4.34 14.76 -15.83
CA TRP A 323 -5.68 14.48 -16.37
C TRP A 323 -6.70 15.59 -16.11
N ALA A 324 -6.26 16.73 -15.55
CA ALA A 324 -7.11 17.86 -15.20
C ALA A 324 -8.36 17.47 -14.36
N ILE A 325 -8.20 16.48 -13.48
CA ILE A 325 -9.29 15.95 -12.65
C ILE A 325 -9.78 17.08 -11.73
N SER A 326 -11.07 17.34 -11.79
CA SER A 326 -11.73 18.40 -11.03
C SER A 326 -12.54 17.83 -9.87
N TYR A 327 -13.09 16.62 -10.02
CA TYR A 327 -13.95 15.99 -9.02
C TYR A 327 -13.73 14.47 -8.95
N VAL A 328 -13.89 13.92 -7.76
CA VAL A 328 -13.93 12.47 -7.51
C VAL A 328 -15.29 12.10 -6.96
N VAL A 329 -15.93 11.13 -7.59
CA VAL A 329 -17.23 10.58 -7.24
C VAL A 329 -16.99 9.24 -6.56
N CYS A 330 -17.38 9.17 -5.30
CA CYS A 330 -17.10 8.05 -4.41
C CYS A 330 -18.41 7.45 -3.91
N ARG A 331 -18.64 6.17 -4.23
CA ARG A 331 -19.78 5.39 -3.73
C ARG A 331 -19.39 4.32 -2.72
N ASP A 332 -18.09 4.07 -2.56
CA ASP A 332 -17.58 3.16 -1.56
C ASP A 332 -17.34 3.92 -0.26
N THR A 333 -18.09 3.56 0.78
CA THR A 333 -18.02 4.18 2.10
C THR A 333 -16.66 4.01 2.77
N GLU A 334 -15.91 2.96 2.44
CA GLU A 334 -14.57 2.72 2.98
C GLU A 334 -13.52 3.67 2.36
N LEU A 335 -13.79 4.21 1.16
CA LEU A 335 -12.94 5.19 0.48
C LEU A 335 -13.21 6.63 0.91
N ILE A 336 -14.42 6.94 1.37
CA ILE A 336 -14.80 8.32 1.76
C ILE A 336 -13.77 8.97 2.70
N PRO A 337 -13.26 8.29 3.76
CA PRO A 337 -12.26 8.88 4.65
C PRO A 337 -10.96 9.30 3.96
N LYS A 338 -10.59 8.67 2.83
CA LYS A 338 -9.40 9.03 2.02
C LYS A 338 -9.50 10.48 1.57
N PHE A 339 -10.57 10.79 0.85
CA PHE A 339 -10.78 12.11 0.26
C PHE A 339 -11.24 13.13 1.32
N ALA A 340 -11.95 12.70 2.36
CA ALA A 340 -12.40 13.61 3.42
C ALA A 340 -11.25 14.14 4.30
N LYS A 341 -10.18 13.35 4.48
CA LYS A 341 -9.03 13.72 5.33
C LYS A 341 -7.88 14.34 4.56
N ASP A 342 -7.80 14.11 3.25
CA ASP A 342 -6.77 14.75 2.42
C ASP A 342 -7.11 16.23 2.18
N PRO A 343 -6.25 17.17 2.59
CA PRO A 343 -6.46 18.61 2.40
C PRO A 343 -6.57 19.03 0.93
N MET A 344 -6.15 18.21 -0.04
CA MET A 344 -6.30 18.47 -1.47
C MET A 344 -7.76 18.44 -1.93
N PHE A 345 -8.65 17.83 -1.15
CA PHE A 345 -10.06 17.69 -1.51
C PHE A 345 -10.97 18.50 -0.60
N ASN A 346 -12.17 18.80 -1.10
CA ASN A 346 -13.28 19.32 -0.31
C ASN A 346 -14.56 18.56 -0.65
N LEU A 347 -15.33 18.17 0.36
CA LEU A 347 -16.64 17.59 0.12
C LEU A 347 -17.54 18.65 -0.54
N ALA A 348 -18.07 18.34 -1.72
CA ALA A 348 -18.91 19.22 -2.52
C ALA A 348 -20.38 18.78 -2.51
N PHE A 349 -20.63 17.47 -2.44
CA PHE A 349 -21.97 16.89 -2.35
C PHE A 349 -21.90 15.57 -1.57
N ILE A 350 -22.94 15.25 -0.79
CA ILE A 350 -23.11 13.93 -0.18
C ILE A 350 -24.60 13.61 -0.06
N ASN A 351 -24.96 12.36 -0.34
CA ASN A 351 -26.21 11.74 0.08
C ASN A 351 -25.94 10.31 0.57
N ASP A 352 -27.01 9.52 0.76
CA ASP A 352 -26.91 8.17 1.31
C ASP A 352 -26.14 7.16 0.42
N GLU A 353 -25.80 7.53 -0.82
CA GLU A 353 -25.13 6.63 -1.77
C GLU A 353 -23.86 7.19 -2.42
N VAL A 354 -23.77 8.51 -2.56
CA VAL A 354 -22.72 9.16 -3.34
C VAL A 354 -22.15 10.33 -2.57
N ALA A 355 -20.82 10.38 -2.46
CA ALA A 355 -20.06 11.56 -2.07
C ALA A 355 -19.29 12.08 -3.29
N ILE A 356 -19.32 13.39 -3.51
CA ILE A 356 -18.53 14.07 -4.54
C ILE A 356 -17.54 14.99 -3.85
N PHE A 357 -16.26 14.79 -4.15
CA PHE A 357 -15.16 15.60 -3.66
C PHE A 357 -14.62 16.47 -4.77
N GLY A 358 -14.58 17.79 -4.56
CA GLY A 358 -13.86 18.71 -5.44
C GLY A 358 -12.37 18.69 -5.15
N VAL A 359 -11.56 18.83 -6.20
CA VAL A 359 -10.11 19.04 -6.09
C VAL A 359 -9.87 20.53 -5.85
N LYS A 360 -9.21 20.88 -4.74
CA LYS A 360 -8.77 22.26 -4.49
C LYS A 360 -7.67 22.62 -5.50
N ARG A 361 -7.85 23.76 -6.17
CA ARG A 361 -6.82 24.33 -7.03
C ARG A 361 -5.73 24.91 -6.12
N SER A 362 -4.54 24.34 -6.18
CA SER A 362 -3.31 24.84 -5.54
C SER A 362 -2.83 26.13 -6.20
#